data_AF-A0A7Y3AI06-F1
#
_entry.id   AF-A0A7Y3AI06-F1
#
_cell.length_a   1.000
_cell.length_b   1.000
_cell.length_c   1.000
_cell.angle_alpha   90.00
_cell.angle_beta   90.00
_cell.angle_gamma   90.00
#
_symmetry.space_group_name_H-M   'P 1'
#
loop_
_entity.id
_entity.type
_entity.pdbx_description
1 polymer ?
#
loop_
_entity_poly.entity_id
_entity_poly.type
_entity_poly.pdbx_seq_one_letter_code
_entity_poly.pdbx_strand_id
1 'polypeptide(L)'
;MKSITKVVLFISWLILFAMLLQRDYLVKTLDTREAIALEQDKRLEFQGIYFDNKKIGYVENQFLPEADALRISQKAVMRLNIAHQSHLVELLLEAVLRSDDTLHTFNFVFSSPFYQMKAHGSVNDTLVSFSLDTGNSTINDQIKLNAPPMISTSRRGYLLNQGINKGEKVRLP
;
A
#
# COMPACT_ATOMS: atom_id res chain seq x y z
N MET A 1 -10.25 -16.85 -62.89
CA MET A 1 -10.09 -17.51 -61.57
C MET A 1 -9.21 -16.71 -60.58
N LYS A 2 -8.04 -16.16 -60.98
CA LYS A 2 -7.12 -15.42 -60.08
C LYS A 2 -7.68 -14.15 -59.41
N SER A 3 -8.62 -13.42 -60.04
CA SER A 3 -9.20 -12.20 -59.41
C SER A 3 -10.17 -12.49 -58.28
N ILE A 4 -10.94 -13.59 -58.36
CA ILE A 4 -11.98 -13.92 -57.37
C ILE A 4 -11.32 -14.25 -56.03
N THR A 5 -10.20 -14.99 -56.06
CA THR A 5 -9.44 -15.33 -54.85
C THR A 5 -8.87 -14.08 -54.16
N LYS A 6 -8.41 -13.09 -54.93
CA LYS A 6 -7.92 -11.81 -54.39
C LYS A 6 -9.04 -11.01 -53.72
N VAL A 7 -10.24 -11.01 -54.33
CA VAL A 7 -11.41 -10.31 -53.78
C VAL A 7 -11.84 -10.94 -52.45
N VAL A 8 -11.92 -12.27 -52.38
CA VAL A 8 -12.29 -12.97 -51.14
C VAL A 8 -11.26 -12.71 -50.03
N LEU A 9 -9.97 -12.72 -50.36
CA LEU A 9 -8.91 -12.45 -49.40
C LEU A 9 -8.93 -11.00 -48.90
N PHE A 10 -9.25 -10.05 -49.78
CA PHE A 10 -9.40 -8.64 -49.41
C PHE A 10 -10.61 -8.39 -48.51
N ILE A 11 -11.75 -9.03 -48.81
CA ILE A 11 -12.96 -8.95 -47.98
C ILE A 11 -12.69 -9.57 -46.60
N SER A 12 -12.04 -10.73 -46.55
CA SER A 12 -11.66 -11.38 -45.29
C SER A 12 -10.72 -10.50 -44.46
N TRP A 13 -9.77 -9.81 -45.10
CA TRP A 13 -8.88 -8.87 -44.42
C TRP A 13 -9.65 -7.67 -43.86
N LEU A 14 -10.59 -7.10 -44.63
CA LEU A 14 -11.44 -5.98 -44.20
C LEU A 14 -12.31 -6.34 -43.00
N ILE A 15 -12.89 -7.55 -43.00
CA ILE A 15 -13.69 -8.06 -41.87
C ILE A 15 -12.82 -8.22 -40.63
N LEU A 16 -11.65 -8.85 -40.75
CA LEU A 16 -10.72 -9.01 -39.63
C LEU A 16 -10.24 -7.66 -39.09
N PHE A 17 -9.96 -6.69 -39.96
CA PHE A 17 -9.54 -5.35 -39.58
C PHE A 17 -10.65 -4.57 -38.86
N ALA A 18 -11.89 -4.65 -39.35
CA ALA A 18 -13.05 -4.05 -38.69
C ALA A 18 -13.33 -4.69 -37.32
N MET A 19 -13.17 -6.01 -37.21
CA MET A 19 -13.35 -6.74 -35.96
C MET A 19 -12.25 -6.42 -34.94
N LEU A 20 -11.02 -6.17 -35.40
CA LEU A 20 -9.91 -5.69 -34.58
C LEU A 20 -10.17 -4.27 -34.06
N LEU A 21 -10.64 -3.37 -34.93
CA LEU A 21 -11.01 -2.00 -34.56
C LEU A 21 -12.15 -1.97 -33.53
N GLN A 22 -13.18 -2.80 -33.68
CA GLN A 22 -14.24 -2.91 -32.66
C GLN A 22 -13.73 -3.43 -31.32
N ARG A 23 -12.70 -4.28 -31.30
CA ARG A 23 -12.15 -4.80 -30.05
C ARG A 23 -11.28 -3.77 -29.35
N ASP A 24 -10.43 -3.08 -30.09
CA ASP A 24 -9.37 -2.26 -29.51
C ASP A 24 -9.76 -0.76 -29.38
N TYR A 25 -10.68 -0.24 -30.21
CA TYR A 25 -11.11 1.17 -30.17
C TYR A 25 -12.47 1.40 -29.50
N LEU A 26 -13.29 0.37 -29.31
CA LEU A 26 -14.59 0.45 -28.62
C LEU A 26 -14.47 0.11 -27.12
N VAL A 27 -13.28 0.33 -26.55
CA VAL A 27 -13.09 0.36 -25.10
C VAL A 27 -13.79 1.61 -24.60
N LYS A 28 -14.98 1.39 -24.01
CA LYS A 28 -15.77 2.38 -23.27
C LYS A 28 -14.80 3.25 -22.44
N THR A 29 -14.64 4.51 -22.83
CA THR A 29 -13.88 5.48 -22.03
C THR A 29 -14.63 5.61 -20.72
N LEU A 30 -14.04 5.10 -19.63
CA LEU A 30 -14.57 5.25 -18.28
C LEU A 30 -14.86 6.74 -18.04
N ASP A 31 -16.09 7.02 -17.63
CA ASP A 31 -16.54 8.38 -17.34
C ASP A 31 -15.56 9.00 -16.33
N THR A 32 -15.17 10.27 -16.51
CA THR A 32 -14.07 10.90 -15.74
C THR A 32 -14.30 10.81 -14.23
N ARG A 33 -15.56 10.75 -13.78
CA ARG A 33 -15.93 10.49 -12.37
C ARG A 33 -15.64 9.07 -11.92
N GLU A 34 -15.95 8.08 -12.74
CA GLU A 34 -15.61 6.68 -12.47
C GLU A 34 -14.09 6.50 -12.49
N ALA A 35 -13.38 7.17 -13.40
CA ALA A 35 -11.91 7.14 -13.44
C ALA A 35 -11.27 7.73 -12.16
N ILE A 36 -11.80 8.83 -11.63
CA ILE A 36 -11.32 9.44 -10.37
C ILE A 36 -11.63 8.53 -9.16
N ALA A 37 -12.83 7.95 -9.09
CA ALA A 37 -13.17 6.99 -8.03
C ALA A 37 -12.29 5.73 -8.10
N LEU A 38 -12.02 5.23 -9.30
CA LEU A 38 -11.13 4.09 -9.54
C LEU A 38 -9.66 4.44 -9.22
N GLU A 39 -9.22 5.68 -9.44
CA GLU A 39 -7.88 6.13 -9.02
C GLU A 39 -7.76 6.29 -7.49
N GLN A 40 -8.82 6.69 -6.80
CA GLN A 40 -8.87 6.68 -5.34
C GLN A 40 -8.87 5.25 -4.79
N ASP A 41 -9.68 4.35 -5.37
CA ASP A 41 -9.70 2.93 -5.01
C ASP A 41 -8.35 2.24 -5.26
N LYS A 42 -7.63 2.60 -6.34
CA LYS A 42 -6.27 2.11 -6.60
C LYS A 42 -5.26 2.48 -5.51
N ARG A 43 -5.56 3.48 -4.69
CA ARG A 43 -4.70 3.95 -3.59
C ARG A 43 -5.08 3.34 -2.25
N LEU A 44 -6.22 2.67 -2.16
CA LEU A 44 -6.71 1.98 -0.98
C LEU A 44 -6.42 0.49 -1.09
N GLU A 45 -5.81 -0.05 -0.05
CA GLU A 45 -5.53 -1.48 0.03
C GLU A 45 -5.98 -2.05 1.37
N PHE A 46 -6.57 -3.24 1.33
CA PHE A 46 -7.00 -3.96 2.51
C PHE A 46 -6.17 -5.22 2.72
N GLN A 47 -5.71 -5.43 3.95
CA GLN A 47 -5.02 -6.64 4.36
C GLN A 47 -5.66 -7.22 5.62
N GLY A 48 -5.71 -8.55 5.72
CA GLY A 48 -6.20 -9.22 6.93
C GLY A 48 -5.11 -9.28 7.99
N ILE A 49 -5.47 -9.02 9.25
CA ILE A 49 -4.59 -9.22 10.41
C ILE A 49 -4.90 -10.58 11.00
N TYR A 50 -3.88 -11.43 11.13
CA TYR A 50 -3.98 -12.80 11.65
C TYR A 50 -3.10 -12.98 12.88
N PHE A 51 -3.61 -13.70 13.87
CA PHE A 51 -2.87 -14.15 15.04
C PHE A 51 -3.24 -15.62 15.32
N ASP A 52 -2.26 -16.49 15.52
CA ASP A 52 -2.47 -17.94 15.70
C ASP A 52 -3.38 -18.55 14.62
N ASN A 53 -3.05 -18.29 13.34
CA ASN A 53 -3.81 -18.72 12.16
C ASN A 53 -5.30 -18.28 12.12
N LYS A 54 -5.72 -17.37 13.01
CA LYS A 54 -7.09 -16.85 13.07
C LYS A 54 -7.11 -15.38 12.68
N LYS A 55 -8.07 -14.99 11.84
CA LYS A 55 -8.26 -13.59 11.47
C LYS A 55 -8.79 -12.83 12.68
N ILE A 56 -8.03 -11.84 13.14
CA ILE A 56 -8.40 -10.99 14.27
C ILE A 56 -8.81 -9.58 13.84
N GLY A 57 -8.51 -9.18 12.61
CA GLY A 57 -8.79 -7.83 12.13
C GLY A 57 -8.48 -7.60 10.67
N TYR A 58 -8.43 -6.32 10.30
CA TYR A 58 -7.99 -5.85 9.00
C TYR A 58 -7.25 -4.51 9.15
N VAL A 59 -6.44 -4.20 8.14
CA VAL A 59 -5.82 -2.90 7.96
C VAL A 59 -6.20 -2.36 6.58
N GLU A 60 -6.55 -1.09 6.55
CA GLU A 60 -6.73 -0.26 5.38
C GLU A 60 -5.49 0.62 5.23
N ASN A 61 -4.88 0.60 4.05
CA ASN A 61 -3.71 1.40 3.71
C ASN A 61 -4.08 2.37 2.59
N GLN A 62 -3.74 3.63 2.77
CA GLN A 62 -3.85 4.65 1.74
C GLN A 62 -2.46 5.19 1.39
N PHE A 63 -2.14 5.17 0.11
CA PHE A 63 -0.86 5.65 -0.42
C PHE A 63 -1.02 6.95 -1.19
N LEU A 64 -0.34 7.99 -0.72
CA LEU A 64 -0.33 9.32 -1.31
C LEU A 64 1.11 9.65 -1.76
N PRO A 65 1.47 9.35 -3.03
CA PRO A 65 2.76 9.76 -3.58
C PRO A 65 2.83 11.29 -3.64
N GLU A 66 3.93 11.82 -3.14
CA GLU A 66 4.36 13.21 -3.26
C GLU A 66 5.62 13.26 -4.16
N ALA A 67 6.12 14.44 -4.52
CA ALA A 67 7.21 14.56 -5.51
C ALA A 67 8.48 13.77 -5.14
N ASP A 68 8.93 13.87 -3.88
CA ASP A 68 10.14 13.23 -3.36
C ASP A 68 9.87 12.44 -2.05
N ALA A 69 8.61 12.09 -1.81
CA ALA A 69 8.19 11.40 -0.61
C ALA A 69 6.96 10.54 -0.87
N LEU A 70 6.72 9.56 -0.01
CA LEU A 70 5.50 8.76 -0.01
C LEU A 70 4.81 8.91 1.34
N ARG A 71 3.63 9.53 1.34
CA ARG A 71 2.79 9.58 2.54
C ARG A 71 1.92 8.33 2.59
N ILE A 72 1.87 7.74 3.77
CA ILE A 72 1.08 6.55 4.08
C ILE A 72 0.11 6.91 5.20
N SER A 73 -1.16 6.55 5.02
CA SER A 73 -2.14 6.51 6.10
C SER A 73 -2.60 5.07 6.27
N GLN A 74 -2.49 4.52 7.48
CA GLN A 74 -2.97 3.18 7.80
C GLN A 74 -4.02 3.26 8.90
N LYS A 75 -5.14 2.57 8.70
CA LYS A 75 -6.17 2.34 9.71
C LYS A 75 -6.35 0.86 9.93
N ALA A 76 -5.98 0.37 11.10
CA ALA A 76 -6.17 -1.02 11.49
C ALA A 76 -7.24 -1.14 12.57
N VAL A 77 -8.10 -2.15 12.41
CA VAL A 77 -9.15 -2.51 13.35
C VAL A 77 -9.02 -3.99 13.66
N MET A 78 -8.86 -4.34 14.93
CA MET A 78 -8.63 -5.73 15.36
C MET A 78 -9.23 -6.04 16.72
N ARG A 79 -9.49 -7.32 16.97
CA ARG A 79 -9.88 -7.84 18.28
C ARG A 79 -8.66 -8.41 18.99
N LEU A 80 -8.33 -7.87 20.15
CA LEU A 80 -7.25 -8.36 21.00
C LEU A 80 -7.82 -8.98 22.27
N ASN A 81 -7.24 -10.10 22.70
CA ASN A 81 -7.55 -10.72 23.97
C ASN A 81 -6.69 -10.10 25.06
N ILE A 82 -7.31 -9.38 25.99
CA ILE A 82 -6.65 -8.77 27.14
C ILE A 82 -7.36 -9.31 28.39
N ALA A 83 -6.61 -9.91 29.32
CA ALA A 83 -7.16 -10.50 30.54
C ALA A 83 -8.37 -11.45 30.28
N HIS A 84 -8.25 -12.32 29.27
CA HIS A 84 -9.29 -13.27 28.84
C HIS A 84 -10.57 -12.65 28.26
N GLN A 85 -10.57 -11.35 27.96
CA GLN A 85 -11.69 -10.67 27.31
C GLN A 85 -11.26 -10.13 25.94
N SER A 86 -12.14 -10.25 24.96
CA SER A 86 -11.90 -9.76 23.59
C SER A 86 -12.34 -8.31 23.47
N HIS A 87 -11.41 -7.41 23.17
CA HIS A 87 -11.68 -5.99 22.97
C HIS A 87 -11.37 -5.56 21.55
N LEU A 88 -12.24 -4.70 21.00
CA LEU A 88 -11.97 -4.02 19.75
C LEU A 88 -10.92 -2.94 19.99
N VAL A 89 -9.92 -2.91 19.13
CA VAL A 89 -8.79 -1.97 19.18
C VAL A 89 -8.63 -1.36 17.80
N GLU A 90 -8.37 -0.06 17.81
CA GLU A 90 -8.11 0.73 16.62
C GLU A 90 -6.69 1.27 16.65
N LEU A 91 -6.05 1.28 15.49
CA LEU A 91 -4.73 1.81 15.28
C LEU A 91 -4.77 2.73 14.06
N LEU A 92 -4.27 3.94 14.23
CA LEU A 92 -4.10 4.92 13.17
C LEU A 92 -2.61 5.25 13.06
N LEU A 93 -2.05 5.12 11.85
CA LEU A 93 -0.68 5.51 11.55
C LEU A 93 -0.69 6.47 10.37
N GLU A 94 -0.06 7.63 10.56
CA GLU A 94 0.34 8.51 9.46
C GLU A 94 1.85 8.54 9.40
N ALA A 95 2.41 8.25 8.24
CA ALA A 95 3.86 8.21 8.05
C ALA A 95 4.28 8.87 6.75
N VAL A 96 5.48 9.44 6.75
CA VAL A 96 6.14 9.93 5.54
C VAL A 96 7.37 9.06 5.33
N LEU A 97 7.47 8.47 4.15
CA LEU A 97 8.66 7.77 3.68
C LEU A 97 9.45 8.66 2.72
N ARG A 98 10.77 8.51 2.69
CA ARG A 98 11.65 9.09 1.68
C ARG A 98 11.55 8.29 0.37
N SER A 99 12.19 8.80 -0.69
CA SER A 99 12.25 8.15 -2.00
C SER A 99 12.89 6.75 -2.00
N ASP A 100 13.67 6.42 -0.98
CA ASP A 100 14.27 5.10 -0.76
C ASP A 100 13.40 4.15 0.10
N ASP A 101 12.13 4.52 0.32
CA ASP A 101 11.17 3.83 1.19
C ASP A 101 11.56 3.80 2.69
N THR A 102 12.59 4.54 3.12
CA THR A 102 12.92 4.67 4.54
C THR A 102 11.95 5.60 5.26
N LEU A 103 11.63 5.27 6.51
CA LEU A 103 10.77 6.10 7.34
C LEU A 103 11.45 7.45 7.61
N HIS A 104 10.69 8.53 7.45
CA HIS A 104 11.13 9.89 7.77
C HIS A 104 10.44 10.41 9.03
N THR A 105 9.11 10.36 9.06
CA THR A 105 8.30 10.77 10.21
C THR A 105 7.12 9.83 10.40
N PHE A 106 6.61 9.76 11.62
CA PHE A 106 5.42 8.99 11.94
C PHE A 106 4.59 9.65 13.04
N ASN A 107 3.29 9.45 12.98
CA ASN A 107 2.32 9.72 14.02
C ASN A 107 1.44 8.49 14.16
N PHE A 108 1.36 7.96 15.37
CA PHE A 108 0.71 6.70 15.69
C PHE A 108 -0.27 6.92 16.82
N VAL A 109 -1.48 6.40 16.68
CA VAL A 109 -2.49 6.40 17.73
C VAL A 109 -3.02 4.98 17.86
N PHE A 110 -2.96 4.46 19.08
CA PHE A 110 -3.60 3.22 19.48
C PHE A 110 -4.74 3.54 20.43
N SER A 111 -5.92 3.01 20.15
CA SER A 111 -7.12 3.22 20.94
C SER A 111 -7.76 1.89 21.29
N SER A 112 -8.03 1.69 22.57
CA SER A 112 -8.80 0.57 23.12
C SER A 112 -9.77 1.12 24.17
N PRO A 113 -10.81 0.36 24.58
CA PRO A 113 -11.84 0.85 25.50
C PRO A 113 -11.31 1.40 26.83
N PHE A 114 -10.15 0.92 27.29
CA PHE A 114 -9.59 1.26 28.60
C PHE A 114 -8.23 1.95 28.52
N TYR A 115 -7.68 2.14 27.32
CA TYR A 115 -6.32 2.62 27.15
C TYR A 115 -6.14 3.28 25.79
N GLN A 116 -5.55 4.47 25.79
CA GLN A 116 -5.14 5.19 24.59
C GLN A 116 -3.65 5.49 24.67
N MET A 117 -2.95 5.30 23.56
CA MET A 117 -1.54 5.59 23.45
C MET A 117 -1.27 6.35 22.16
N LYS A 118 -0.40 7.35 22.22
CA LYS A 118 0.00 8.15 21.08
C LYS A 118 1.51 8.17 21.00
N ALA A 119 2.04 7.95 19.81
CA ALA A 119 3.47 8.09 19.57
C ALA A 119 3.70 8.96 18.36
N HIS A 120 4.70 9.83 18.39
CA HIS A 120 5.14 10.56 17.22
C HIS A 120 6.64 10.66 17.22
N GLY A 121 7.23 10.77 16.02
CA GLY A 121 8.67 10.81 15.93
C GLY A 121 9.20 11.10 14.54
N SER A 122 10.51 11.29 14.51
CA SER A 122 11.28 11.45 13.29
C SER A 122 12.45 10.48 13.29
N VAL A 123 12.87 10.13 12.08
CA VAL A 123 13.95 9.19 11.84
C VAL A 123 15.01 9.92 11.04
N ASN A 124 16.22 10.00 11.58
CA ASN A 124 17.39 10.45 10.86
C ASN A 124 18.33 9.25 10.67
N ASP A 125 18.30 8.68 9.47
CA ASP A 125 19.02 7.45 9.14
C ASP A 125 18.65 6.30 10.10
N THR A 126 19.54 5.95 11.03
CA THR A 126 19.36 4.88 12.01
C THR A 126 18.86 5.36 13.37
N LEU A 127 18.84 6.68 13.62
CA LEU A 127 18.41 7.26 14.88
C LEU A 127 16.92 7.64 14.82
N VAL A 128 16.12 7.00 15.66
CA VAL A 128 14.70 7.30 15.84
C VAL A 128 14.53 8.17 17.08
N SER A 129 14.02 9.38 16.91
CA SER A 129 13.62 10.26 18.02
C SER A 129 12.11 10.23 18.14
N PHE A 130 11.58 9.93 19.33
CA PHE A 130 10.14 9.79 19.52
C PHE A 130 9.67 10.33 20.86
N SER A 131 8.39 10.71 20.88
CA SER A 131 7.60 10.94 22.07
C SER A 131 6.49 9.89 22.12
N LEU A 132 6.32 9.25 23.26
CA LEU A 132 5.31 8.23 23.52
C LEU A 132 4.48 8.66 24.74
N ASP A 133 3.22 8.98 24.49
CA ASP A 133 2.22 9.23 25.51
C ASP A 133 1.41 7.95 25.77
N THR A 134 1.53 7.41 26.98
CA THR A 134 0.80 6.22 27.46
C THR A 134 -0.49 6.60 28.21
N GLY A 135 -0.92 7.87 28.17
CA GLY A 135 -2.05 8.41 28.92
C GLY A 135 -1.71 8.74 30.38
N ASN A 136 -0.79 8.00 31.00
CA ASN A 136 -0.30 8.27 32.37
C ASN A 136 1.04 9.01 32.39
N SER A 137 1.83 8.87 31.34
CA SER A 137 3.16 9.46 31.25
C SER A 137 3.56 9.70 29.81
N THR A 138 4.38 10.74 29.58
CA THR A 138 5.02 10.98 28.30
C THR A 138 6.49 10.64 28.40
N ILE A 139 6.95 9.75 27.53
CA ILE A 139 8.35 9.35 27.40
C ILE A 139 8.91 10.01 26.15
N ASN A 140 9.99 10.78 26.29
CA ASN A 140 10.75 11.30 25.17
C ASN A 140 12.10 10.60 25.15
N ASP A 141 12.41 9.91 24.06
CA ASP A 141 13.63 9.11 23.98
C ASP A 141 14.14 8.98 22.55
N GLN A 142 15.35 8.46 22.43
CA GLN A 142 16.00 8.14 21.18
C GLN A 142 16.49 6.70 21.16
N ILE A 143 16.17 5.99 20.08
CA ILE A 143 16.63 4.62 19.86
C ILE A 143 17.46 4.58 18.58
N LYS A 144 18.67 4.02 18.68
CA LYS A 144 19.52 3.72 17.53
C LYS A 144 19.24 2.31 17.03
N LEU A 145 18.86 2.19 15.76
CA LEU A 145 18.62 0.92 15.08
C LEU A 145 19.85 0.48 14.30
N ASN A 146 19.91 -0.80 13.93
CA ASN A 146 21.01 -1.34 13.12
C ASN A 146 20.93 -0.93 11.64
N ALA A 147 19.74 -0.54 11.18
CA ALA A 147 19.48 -0.09 9.81
C ALA A 147 18.31 0.92 9.83
N PRO A 148 18.17 1.78 8.80
CA PRO A 148 17.04 2.68 8.68
C PRO A 148 15.70 1.93 8.74
N PRO A 149 14.77 2.33 9.62
CA PRO A 149 13.49 1.67 9.73
C PRO A 149 12.66 1.88 8.47
N MET A 150 11.96 0.83 8.06
CA MET A 150 11.03 0.83 6.94
C MET A 150 9.68 0.35 7.43
N ILE A 151 8.60 0.79 6.75
CA ILE A 151 7.27 0.25 7.01
C ILE A 151 7.04 -0.90 6.03
N SER A 152 6.70 -2.07 6.58
CA SER A 152 6.29 -3.21 5.75
C SER A 152 4.97 -2.89 5.08
N THR A 153 5.03 -2.58 3.79
CA THR A 153 3.86 -2.42 2.94
C THR A 153 3.81 -3.55 1.92
N SER A 154 2.63 -3.79 1.38
CA SER A 154 2.43 -4.61 0.17
C SER A 154 3.17 -4.09 -1.05
N ARG A 155 3.47 -2.79 -1.08
CA ARG A 155 4.26 -2.18 -2.14
C ARG A 155 5.70 -2.60 -1.94
N ARG A 156 6.11 -3.55 -2.76
CA ARG A 156 7.49 -4.03 -2.85
C ARG A 156 8.38 -3.08 -3.68
N GLY A 157 8.08 -1.79 -3.66
CA GLY A 157 8.81 -0.76 -4.42
C GLY A 157 10.30 -0.77 -4.08
N TYR A 158 10.62 -0.90 -2.78
CA TYR A 158 11.98 -1.05 -2.27
C TYR A 158 12.79 -2.17 -2.94
N LEU A 159 12.15 -3.22 -3.46
CA LEU A 159 12.86 -4.30 -4.18
C LEU A 159 13.46 -3.81 -5.50
N LEU A 160 12.88 -2.78 -6.12
CA LEU A 160 13.40 -2.22 -7.36
C LEU A 160 14.73 -1.48 -7.13
N ASN A 161 14.94 -0.93 -5.92
CA ASN A 161 16.15 -0.22 -5.55
C ASN A 161 17.31 -1.15 -5.17
N GLN A 162 17.05 -2.45 -4.95
CA GLN A 162 18.08 -3.42 -4.50
C GLN A 162 18.95 -3.98 -5.64
N GLY A 163 18.87 -3.42 -6.85
CA GLY A 163 19.70 -3.87 -7.98
C GLY A 163 19.41 -5.32 -8.39
N ILE A 164 18.16 -5.76 -8.26
CA ILE A 164 17.73 -7.11 -8.60
C ILE A 164 17.91 -7.33 -10.11
N ASN A 165 18.80 -8.26 -10.45
CA ASN A 165 19.06 -8.61 -11.84
C ASN A 165 17.96 -9.52 -12.39
N LYS A 166 17.75 -9.47 -13.72
CA LYS A 166 16.75 -10.31 -14.38
C LYS A 166 17.03 -11.79 -14.11
N GLY A 167 16.10 -12.48 -13.46
CA GLY A 167 16.19 -13.91 -13.12
C GLY A 167 16.73 -14.21 -11.72
N GLU A 168 17.11 -13.19 -10.97
CA GLU A 168 17.57 -13.32 -9.59
C GLU A 168 16.40 -13.67 -8.64
N LYS A 169 16.63 -14.63 -7.74
CA LYS A 169 15.64 -15.09 -6.75
C LYS A 169 16.04 -14.56 -5.38
N VAL A 170 15.27 -13.61 -4.86
CA VAL A 170 15.48 -13.04 -3.52
C VAL A 170 14.42 -13.58 -2.57
N ARG A 171 14.86 -14.03 -1.39
CA ARG A 171 13.95 -14.41 -0.30
C ARG A 171 13.57 -13.14 0.44
N LEU A 172 12.27 -12.85 0.46
CA LEU A 172 11.75 -11.68 1.18
C LEU A 172 11.73 -11.98 2.68
N PRO A 173 12.07 -10.98 3.53
CA PRO A 173 11.89 -11.10 4.97
C PRO A 173 10.40 -11.22 5.35
#